data_AF-A0A9P6WTH4-F1
#
_entry.id   AF-A0A9P6WTH4-F1
#
_cell.length_a   1.000
_cell.length_b   1.000
_cell.length_c   1.000
_cell.angle_alpha   90.00
_cell.angle_beta   90.00
_cell.angle_gamma   90.00
#
_symmetry.space_group_name_H-M   'P 1'
#
loop_
_entity.id
_entity.type
_entity.pdbx_description
1 polymer ?
#
loop_
_entity_poly.entity_id
_entity_poly.type
_entity_poly.pdbx_seq_one_letter_code
_entity_poly.pdbx_strand_id
1 'polypeptide(L)'
;MGQALSRVWGFLRSPYLGKGLKLPRAVKAAVPIVKGVTSLEALGEDKLHSVRYTAGGVTKTLPADQLMLHQGVVPNVNLSRAVGVEHRWNDALDCWEPQVDEWGLTSVDGIGMAGDGAGIAGALAAEHRGRLAAPWCRATRWPVP
;
A
#
# COMPACT_ATOMS: atom_id res chain seq x y z
N MET A 1 2.92 4.19 -18.69
CA MET A 1 1.64 4.78 -19.13
C MET A 1 0.89 3.96 -20.20
N GLY A 2 1.55 3.37 -21.20
CA GLY A 2 0.87 2.75 -22.35
C GLY A 2 -0.12 1.60 -22.06
N GLN A 3 0.14 0.77 -21.04
CA GLN A 3 -0.76 -0.33 -20.68
C GLN A 3 -2.05 0.10 -19.97
N ALA A 4 -2.10 1.31 -19.37
CA ALA A 4 -3.28 1.79 -18.67
C ALA A 4 -4.37 2.28 -19.66
N LEU A 5 -3.95 2.81 -20.81
CA LEU A 5 -4.87 3.33 -21.83
C LEU A 5 -5.76 2.26 -22.45
N SER A 6 -5.23 1.04 -22.66
CA SER A 6 -6.03 -0.06 -23.23
C SER A 6 -7.16 -0.52 -22.29
N ARG A 7 -7.04 -0.25 -20.98
CA ARG A 7 -8.02 -0.64 -19.97
C ARG A 7 -8.95 0.50 -19.53
N VAL A 8 -8.78 1.69 -20.10
CA VAL A 8 -9.51 2.91 -19.68
C VAL A 8 -11.02 2.74 -19.85
N TRP A 9 -11.46 2.15 -20.97
CA TRP A 9 -12.88 1.95 -21.23
C TRP A 9 -13.54 0.96 -20.26
N GLY A 10 -12.82 -0.10 -19.90
CA GLY A 10 -13.26 -1.05 -18.87
C GLY A 10 -13.34 -0.40 -17.49
N PHE A 11 -12.35 0.41 -17.13
CA PHE A 11 -12.34 1.15 -15.87
C PHE A 11 -13.49 2.17 -15.79
N LEU A 12 -13.73 2.94 -16.86
CA LEU A 12 -14.79 3.95 -16.89
C LEU A 12 -16.19 3.36 -16.70
N ARG A 13 -16.42 2.11 -17.14
CA ARG A 13 -17.69 1.38 -16.96
C ARG A 13 -17.77 0.61 -15.64
N SER A 14 -16.68 0.57 -14.86
CA SER A 14 -16.64 -0.18 -13.62
C SER A 14 -17.28 0.58 -12.45
N PRO A 15 -17.80 -0.12 -11.43
CA PRO A 15 -18.28 0.53 -10.21
C PRO A 15 -17.16 1.26 -9.44
N TYR A 16 -15.89 0.97 -9.75
CA TYR A 16 -14.74 1.63 -9.14
C TYR A 16 -14.64 3.11 -9.48
N LEU A 17 -15.05 3.54 -10.68
CA LEU A 17 -15.05 4.96 -11.02
C LEU A 17 -15.99 5.72 -10.07
N GLY A 18 -17.20 5.20 -9.88
CA GLY A 18 -18.19 5.78 -8.96
C GLY A 18 -17.67 5.85 -7.53
N LYS A 19 -17.07 4.76 -7.02
CA LYS A 19 -16.45 4.73 -5.69
C LYS A 19 -15.30 5.74 -5.58
N GLY A 20 -14.44 5.79 -6.59
CA GLY A 20 -13.27 6.68 -6.67
C GLY A 20 -13.62 8.16 -6.74
N LEU A 21 -14.82 8.52 -7.23
CA LEU A 21 -15.33 9.89 -7.19
C LEU A 21 -16.08 10.20 -5.89
N LYS A 22 -16.85 9.25 -5.36
CA LYS A 22 -17.70 9.45 -4.18
C LYS A 22 -16.90 9.65 -2.90
N LEU A 23 -15.90 8.81 -2.65
CA LEU A 23 -15.11 8.89 -1.40
C LEU A 23 -14.37 10.22 -1.25
N PRO A 24 -13.55 10.68 -2.22
CA PRO A 24 -12.83 11.94 -2.08
C PRO A 24 -13.77 13.14 -1.95
N ARG A 25 -14.94 13.12 -2.61
CA ARG A 25 -15.97 14.15 -2.45
C ARG A 25 -16.52 14.18 -1.04
N ALA A 26 -16.89 13.03 -0.48
CA ALA A 26 -17.39 12.93 0.89
C ALA A 26 -16.35 13.42 1.91
N VAL A 27 -15.09 13.01 1.78
CA VAL A 27 -14.01 13.45 2.69
C VAL A 27 -13.79 14.96 2.59
N LYS A 28 -13.71 15.51 1.37
CA LYS A 28 -13.55 16.97 1.17
C LYS A 28 -14.70 17.80 1.73
N ALA A 29 -15.91 17.24 1.75
CA ALA A 29 -17.08 17.90 2.32
C ALA A 29 -17.09 17.86 3.86
N ALA A 30 -16.47 16.83 4.45
CA ALA A 30 -16.47 16.62 5.89
C ALA A 30 -15.29 17.28 6.62
N VAL A 31 -14.11 17.35 5.98
CA VAL A 31 -12.88 17.85 6.62
C VAL A 31 -12.02 18.69 5.67
N PRO A 32 -11.30 19.70 6.19
CA PRO A 32 -10.32 20.45 5.40
C PRO A 32 -9.19 19.53 4.91
N ILE A 33 -8.88 19.59 3.62
CA ILE A 33 -7.75 18.85 3.04
C ILE A 33 -6.71 19.84 2.53
N VAL A 34 -5.53 19.82 3.16
CA VAL A 34 -4.36 20.57 2.70
C VAL A 34 -3.47 19.63 1.89
N LYS A 35 -3.16 20.00 0.65
CA LYS A 35 -2.34 19.21 -0.27
C LYS A 35 -0.95 19.81 -0.42
N GLY A 36 0.01 18.99 -0.87
CA GLY A 36 1.38 19.44 -1.13
C GLY A 36 2.07 19.92 0.14
N VAL A 37 1.78 19.27 1.27
CA VAL A 37 2.38 19.59 2.56
C VAL A 37 3.84 19.10 2.56
N THR A 38 4.74 19.97 2.96
CA THR A 38 6.17 19.68 3.20
C THR A 38 6.58 20.23 4.57
N SER A 39 7.78 19.85 5.03
CA SER A 39 8.35 20.32 6.31
C SER A 39 7.38 20.20 7.49
N LEU A 40 6.74 19.04 7.62
CA LEU A 40 5.81 18.77 8.71
C LEU A 40 6.57 18.64 10.04
N GLU A 41 6.19 19.44 11.02
CA GLU A 41 6.79 19.51 12.34
C GLU A 41 5.73 19.38 13.43
N ALA A 42 5.97 18.50 14.40
CA ALA A 42 5.21 18.41 15.64
C ALA A 42 5.85 19.33 16.67
N LEU A 43 5.08 20.27 17.23
CA LEU A 43 5.58 21.26 18.17
C LEU A 43 4.97 21.05 19.56
N GLY A 44 5.85 21.02 20.56
CA GLY A 44 5.52 20.92 21.96
C GLY A 44 6.71 20.44 22.79
N GLU A 45 6.61 20.53 24.11
CA GLU A 45 7.65 20.07 25.03
C GLU A 45 7.38 18.61 25.43
N ASP A 46 6.51 18.40 26.41
CA ASP A 46 6.15 17.05 26.89
C ASP A 46 5.03 16.39 26.08
N LYS A 47 4.22 17.19 25.37
CA LYS A 47 3.10 16.75 24.54
C LYS A 47 2.91 17.65 23.33
N LEU A 48 2.19 17.15 22.33
CA LEU A 48 1.83 17.95 21.17
C LEU A 48 0.95 19.13 21.58
N HIS A 49 1.31 20.33 21.12
CA HIS A 49 0.52 21.54 21.26
C HIS A 49 0.08 22.09 19.90
N SER A 50 0.92 21.92 18.88
CA SER A 50 0.62 22.39 17.53
C SER A 50 1.38 21.61 16.47
N VAL A 51 0.92 21.73 15.23
CA VAL A 51 1.57 21.20 14.02
C VAL A 51 1.94 22.37 13.13
N ARG A 52 3.20 22.42 12.71
CA ARG A 52 3.69 23.36 11.71
C ARG A 52 3.96 22.65 10.40
N TYR A 53 3.60 23.28 9.29
CA TYR A 53 3.79 22.70 7.97
C TYR A 53 3.86 23.79 6.90
N THR A 54 4.45 23.47 5.76
CA THR A 54 4.50 24.35 4.58
C THR A 54 3.59 23.80 3.49
N ALA A 55 2.75 24.65 2.91
CA ALA A 55 1.95 24.29 1.73
C ALA A 55 1.84 25.48 0.78
N GLY A 56 2.09 25.26 -0.51
CA GLY A 56 2.10 26.34 -1.51
C GLY A 56 3.12 27.44 -1.20
N GLY A 57 4.25 27.09 -0.59
CA GLY A 57 5.30 28.04 -0.18
C GLY A 57 5.01 28.83 1.10
N VAL A 58 3.85 28.62 1.75
CA VAL A 58 3.47 29.32 2.98
C VAL A 58 3.56 28.38 4.17
N THR A 59 4.30 28.78 5.20
CA THR A 59 4.37 28.08 6.48
C THR A 59 3.19 28.46 7.37
N LYS A 60 2.50 27.46 7.92
CA LYS A 60 1.35 27.62 8.82
C LYS A 60 1.55 26.79 10.07
N THR A 61 0.98 27.26 11.17
CA THR A 61 0.93 26.54 12.45
C THR A 61 -0.52 26.39 12.89
N LEU A 62 -0.90 25.18 13.28
CA LEU A 62 -2.25 24.81 13.71
C LEU A 62 -2.17 24.23 15.12
N PRO A 63 -3.00 24.69 16.08
CA PRO A 63 -3.10 24.01 17.38
C PRO A 63 -3.65 22.60 17.18
N ALA A 64 -3.05 21.62 17.86
CA ALA A 64 -3.43 20.22 17.78
C ALA A 64 -2.96 19.46 19.03
N ASP A 65 -3.84 18.64 19.61
CA ASP A 65 -3.50 17.76 20.72
C ASP A 65 -3.15 16.34 20.26
N GLN A 66 -3.44 16.00 19.00
CA GLN A 66 -3.16 14.71 18.38
C GLN A 66 -2.65 14.88 16.94
N LEU A 67 -1.64 14.07 16.58
CA LEU A 67 -1.11 13.95 15.23
C LEU A 67 -1.10 12.47 14.82
N MET A 68 -1.89 12.13 13.82
CA MET A 68 -1.94 10.78 13.25
C MET A 68 -1.21 10.79 11.90
N LEU A 69 -0.13 10.01 11.82
CA LEU A 69 0.69 9.90 10.61
C LEU A 69 0.36 8.62 9.86
N HIS A 70 0.15 8.74 8.56
CA HIS A 70 0.02 7.61 7.66
C HIS A 70 0.89 7.83 6.42
N GLN A 71 2.01 7.11 6.33
CA GLN A 71 3.02 7.23 5.27
C GLN A 71 2.96 6.03 4.32
N GLY A 72 1.76 5.74 3.81
CA GLY A 72 1.52 4.59 2.96
C GLY A 72 1.46 3.27 3.72
N VAL A 73 1.44 2.18 2.96
CA VAL A 73 1.40 0.79 3.45
C VAL A 73 2.48 0.03 2.70
N VAL A 74 3.25 -0.79 3.41
CA VAL A 74 4.30 -1.64 2.86
C VAL A 74 3.97 -3.10 3.13
N PRO A 75 4.39 -4.04 2.26
CA PRO A 75 4.21 -5.46 2.54
C PRO A 75 5.01 -5.87 3.78
N ASN A 76 4.46 -6.79 4.58
CA ASN A 76 5.22 -7.38 5.68
C ASN A 76 6.22 -8.40 5.13
N VAL A 77 7.50 -8.03 5.13
CA VAL A 77 8.57 -8.81 4.51
C VAL A 77 9.38 -9.64 5.52
N ASN A 78 9.01 -9.65 6.81
CA ASN A 78 9.87 -10.28 7.83
C ASN A 78 10.06 -11.78 7.57
N LEU A 79 8.96 -12.49 7.29
CA LEU A 79 9.01 -13.93 7.04
C LEU A 79 9.69 -14.25 5.70
N SER A 80 9.32 -13.54 4.63
CA SER A 80 9.90 -13.75 3.30
C SER A 80 11.41 -13.51 3.29
N ARG A 81 11.89 -12.50 4.02
CA ARG A 81 13.34 -12.28 4.18
C ARG A 81 14.00 -13.37 5.01
N ALA A 82 13.36 -13.81 6.09
CA ALA A 82 13.90 -14.87 6.95
C ALA A 82 14.09 -16.20 6.21
N VAL A 83 13.20 -16.52 5.25
CA VAL A 83 13.29 -17.74 4.44
C VAL A 83 14.11 -17.58 3.15
N GLY A 84 14.68 -16.40 2.89
CA GLY A 84 15.57 -16.16 1.75
C GLY A 84 14.86 -15.85 0.42
N VAL A 85 13.59 -15.43 0.44
CA VAL A 85 12.89 -15.00 -0.77
C VAL A 85 13.55 -13.74 -1.34
N GLU A 86 13.74 -13.69 -2.65
CA GLU A 86 14.25 -12.52 -3.33
C GLU A 86 13.28 -11.33 -3.21
N HIS A 87 13.84 -10.13 -3.06
CA HIS A 87 13.07 -8.88 -2.99
C HIS A 87 13.61 -7.89 -4.00
N ARG A 88 12.74 -6.99 -4.47
CA ARG A 88 13.12 -5.85 -5.30
C ARG A 88 12.63 -4.56 -4.67
N TRP A 89 13.32 -3.47 -5.01
CA TRP A 89 12.83 -2.13 -4.70
C TRP A 89 11.67 -1.79 -5.64
N ASN A 90 10.57 -1.29 -5.08
CA ASN A 90 9.42 -0.81 -5.84
C ASN A 90 9.37 0.73 -5.74
N ASP A 91 9.81 1.42 -6.79
CA ASP A 91 9.81 2.89 -6.89
C ASP A 91 8.41 3.52 -6.81
N ALA A 92 7.34 2.76 -7.08
CA ALA A 92 5.98 3.29 -7.00
C ALA A 92 5.43 3.29 -5.56
N LEU A 93 5.97 2.44 -4.69
CA LEU A 93 5.56 2.31 -3.29
C LEU A 93 6.66 2.75 -2.31
N ASP A 94 7.86 3.08 -2.81
CA ASP A 94 9.07 3.38 -2.04
C ASP A 94 9.36 2.33 -0.96
N CYS A 95 9.23 1.05 -1.33
CA CYS A 95 9.43 -0.05 -0.41
C CYS A 95 10.06 -1.29 -1.05
N TRP A 96 10.62 -2.16 -0.22
CA TRP A 96 11.00 -3.51 -0.63
C TRP A 96 9.77 -4.40 -0.74
N GLU A 97 9.62 -5.07 -1.88
CA GLU A 97 8.57 -6.07 -2.10
C GLU A 97 9.18 -7.43 -2.49
N PRO A 98 8.57 -8.55 -2.07
CA PRO A 98 9.02 -9.86 -2.51
C PRO A 98 8.80 -10.02 -4.01
N GLN A 99 9.71 -10.73 -4.66
CA GLN A 99 9.54 -11.16 -6.04
C GLN A 99 8.66 -12.42 -6.06
N VAL A 100 7.48 -12.28 -6.65
CA VAL A 100 6.47 -13.33 -6.73
C VAL A 100 5.97 -13.37 -8.18
N ASP A 101 5.82 -14.57 -8.73
CA ASP A 101 5.29 -14.75 -10.07
C ASP A 101 3.76 -14.60 -10.14
N GLU A 102 3.17 -14.83 -11.31
CA GLU A 102 1.72 -14.72 -11.53
C GLU A 102 0.89 -15.75 -10.74
N TRP A 103 1.54 -16.81 -10.24
CA TRP A 103 0.94 -17.91 -9.51
C TRP A 103 1.11 -17.82 -8.00
N GLY A 104 1.87 -16.83 -7.52
CA GLY A 104 2.17 -16.69 -6.11
C GLY A 104 3.44 -17.44 -5.69
N LEU A 105 4.23 -17.97 -6.62
CA LEU A 105 5.48 -18.69 -6.30
C LEU A 105 6.64 -17.72 -6.11
N THR A 106 7.56 -18.10 -5.23
CA THR A 106 8.76 -17.32 -4.91
C THR A 106 10.02 -17.95 -5.49
N SER A 107 11.17 -17.31 -5.30
CA SER A 107 12.49 -17.88 -5.59
C SER A 107 12.87 -19.07 -4.69
N VAL A 108 12.10 -19.35 -3.64
CA VAL A 108 12.35 -20.46 -2.71
C VAL A 108 11.35 -21.57 -2.97
N ASP A 109 11.85 -22.72 -3.41
CA ASP A 109 11.05 -23.91 -3.67
C ASP A 109 10.21 -24.29 -2.44
N GLY A 110 8.93 -24.60 -2.67
CA GLY A 110 8.01 -24.93 -1.59
C GLY A 110 7.30 -23.74 -0.96
N ILE A 111 7.75 -22.51 -1.22
CA ILE A 111 7.23 -21.29 -0.58
C ILE A 111 6.43 -20.45 -1.58
N GLY A 112 5.13 -20.31 -1.31
CA GLY A 112 4.24 -19.40 -2.00
C GLY A 112 3.81 -18.22 -1.13
N MET A 113 3.47 -17.10 -1.76
CA MET A 113 2.99 -15.89 -1.10
C MET A 113 1.62 -15.48 -1.64
N ALA A 114 0.75 -15.05 -0.73
CA ALA A 114 -0.62 -14.64 -1.02
C ALA A 114 -0.92 -13.27 -0.40
N GLY A 115 -2.01 -12.66 -0.85
CA GLY A 115 -2.52 -11.43 -0.26
C GLY A 115 -1.60 -10.22 -0.43
N ASP A 116 -1.64 -9.33 0.56
CA ASP A 116 -0.79 -8.13 0.62
C ASP A 116 0.66 -8.45 1.04
N GLY A 117 0.91 -9.65 1.58
CA GLY A 117 2.27 -10.14 1.82
C GLY A 117 3.06 -10.29 0.52
N ALA A 118 2.39 -10.63 -0.58
CA ALA A 118 2.96 -10.69 -1.92
C ALA A 118 3.08 -9.32 -2.62
N GLY A 119 2.91 -8.21 -1.88
CA GLY A 119 2.93 -6.83 -2.37
C GLY A 119 1.60 -6.10 -2.21
N ILE A 120 1.61 -4.77 -2.14
CA ILE A 120 0.40 -3.99 -1.88
C ILE A 120 -0.36 -3.67 -3.18
N ALA A 121 -1.58 -4.19 -3.31
CA ALA A 121 -2.44 -3.94 -4.48
C ALA A 121 -3.93 -3.73 -4.13
N GLY A 122 -4.29 -3.82 -2.85
CA GLY A 122 -5.65 -3.63 -2.34
C GLY A 122 -6.45 -4.93 -2.19
N ALA A 123 -7.55 -4.85 -1.45
CA ALA A 123 -8.26 -6.02 -0.92
C ALA A 123 -8.68 -7.06 -1.98
N LEU A 124 -9.25 -6.65 -3.13
CA LEU A 124 -9.65 -7.63 -4.16
C LEU A 124 -8.44 -8.29 -4.82
N ALA A 125 -7.36 -7.54 -5.06
CA ALA A 125 -6.14 -8.12 -5.60
C ALA A 125 -5.53 -9.12 -4.61
N ALA A 126 -5.53 -8.79 -3.32
CA ALA A 126 -5.10 -9.69 -2.26
C ALA A 126 -5.92 -10.99 -2.22
N GLU A 127 -7.25 -10.89 -2.35
CA GLU A 127 -8.15 -12.04 -2.43
C GLU A 127 -7.84 -12.93 -3.65
N HIS A 128 -7.69 -12.32 -4.84
CA HIS A 128 -7.35 -13.07 -6.05
C HIS A 128 -5.99 -13.75 -5.95
N ARG A 129 -4.98 -13.08 -5.39
CA ARG A 129 -3.66 -13.69 -5.13
C ARG A 129 -3.76 -14.88 -4.18
N GLY A 130 -4.61 -14.80 -3.16
CA GLY A 130 -4.90 -15.94 -2.29
C GLY A 130 -5.45 -17.14 -3.05
N ARG A 131 -6.39 -16.91 -3.99
CA ARG A 131 -6.93 -17.98 -4.84
C ARG A 131 -5.88 -18.58 -5.78
N LEU A 132 -5.01 -17.76 -6.36
CA LEU A 132 -3.97 -18.21 -7.28
C LEU A 132 -2.86 -19.02 -6.59
N ALA A 133 -2.45 -18.62 -5.39
CA ALA A 133 -1.41 -19.31 -4.63
C ALA A 133 -1.89 -20.64 -4.00
N ALA A 134 -3.19 -20.77 -3.72
CA ALA A 134 -3.73 -21.91 -2.96
C ALA A 134 -3.45 -23.31 -3.53
N PRO A 135 -3.48 -23.57 -4.85
CA PRO A 135 -3.15 -24.88 -5.41
C PRO A 135 -1.70 -25.29 -5.13
N TRP A 136 -0.78 -24.33 -5.15
CA TRP A 136 0.65 -24.57 -5.00
C TRP A 136 1.03 -24.95 -3.57
N CYS A 137 0.37 -24.36 -2.58
CA CYS A 137 0.51 -24.78 -1.18
C CYS A 137 0.10 -26.24 -0.92
N ARG A 138 -0.68 -26.86 -1.82
CA ARG A 138 -1.06 -28.29 -1.71
C ARG A 138 -0.14 -29.21 -2.50
N ALA A 139 0.44 -28.72 -3.59
CA ALA A 139 1.34 -29.50 -4.45
C ALA A 139 2.71 -29.71 -3.80
N THR A 140 3.13 -28.79 -2.93
CA THR A 140 4.35 -28.91 -2.13
C THR A 140 4.07 -29.82 -0.93
N ARG A 141 4.20 -31.14 -1.13
CA ARG A 141 4.37 -32.06 0.01
C ARG A 141 5.62 -31.61 0.76
N TRP A 142 5.44 -30.92 1.88
CA TRP A 142 6.50 -30.75 2.86
C TRP A 142 6.96 -32.16 3.28
N PRO A 143 8.24 -32.54 3.06
CA PRO A 143 8.77 -33.72 3.72
C PRO A 143 8.81 -33.39 5.21
N VAL A 144 7.83 -33.88 5.95
CA VAL A 144 7.87 -33.94 7.40
C VAL A 144 9.08 -34.78 7.79
N PRO A 145 9.99 -34.28 8.65
CA PRO A 145 11.01 -35.12 9.27
C PRO A 145 10.37 -36.20 10.17
#